data_AF-A0A7G7GDX0-F1
#
_entry.id   AF-A0A7G7GDX0-F1
#
_cell.length_a   1.000
_cell.length_b   1.000
_cell.length_c   1.000
_cell.angle_alpha   90.00
_cell.angle_beta   90.00
_cell.angle_gamma   90.00
#
_symmetry.space_group_name_H-M   'P 1'
#
loop_
_entity.id
_entity.type
_entity.pdbx_description
1 polymer ?
#
loop_
_entity_poly.entity_id
_entity_poly.type
_entity_poly.pdbx_seq_one_letter_code
_entity_poly.pdbx_strand_id
1 'polypeptide(L)' 'MKTSKLYNFKEMNSYQFIAVVGLVMTLVAHAILEIANKHIASFNALYACWLGVFIIGAIINFNTKPDDHGHHHHHH' A
#
# COMPACT_ATOMS: atom_id res chain seq x y z
N MET A 1 13.17 -4.41 -19.60
CA MET A 1 12.35 -4.28 -18.39
C MET A 1 13.09 -3.41 -17.40
N LYS A 2 12.61 -2.18 -17.13
CA LYS A 2 13.27 -1.25 -16.19
C LYS A 2 12.76 -1.54 -14.78
N THR A 3 13.57 -2.22 -13.98
CA THR A 3 13.34 -2.49 -12.55
C THR A 3 13.30 -1.21 -11.69
N SER A 4 13.57 -0.06 -12.29
CA SER A 4 13.53 1.27 -11.66
C SER A 4 12.14 1.75 -11.27
N LYS A 5 11.05 1.18 -11.82
CA LYS A 5 9.68 1.54 -11.39
C LYS A 5 9.29 0.96 -10.02
N LEU A 6 9.98 -0.09 -9.56
CA LEU A 6 9.71 -0.73 -8.27
C LEU A 6 10.25 0.08 -7.08
N TYR A 7 11.17 1.01 -7.31
CA TYR A 7 11.90 1.76 -6.28
C TYR A 7 11.53 3.25 -6.21
N ASN A 8 10.55 3.70 -6.97
CA ASN A 8 10.16 5.10 -6.99
C ASN A 8 8.99 5.33 -6.03
N PHE A 9 9.29 5.54 -4.74
CA PHE A 9 8.32 5.92 -3.70
C PHE A 9 7.44 7.12 -4.10
N LYS A 10 7.91 7.96 -5.04
CA LYS A 10 7.20 9.12 -5.56
C LYS A 10 6.01 8.77 -6.48
N GLU A 11 5.93 7.53 -6.95
CA GLU A 11 4.84 7.01 -7.81
C GLU A 11 3.94 6.02 -7.03
N MET A 12 4.00 6.04 -5.70
CA MET A 12 3.24 5.11 -4.85
C MET A 12 1.80 5.63 -4.67
N ASN A 13 0.83 4.95 -5.27
CA ASN A 13 -0.59 5.30 -5.18
C ASN A 13 -1.09 5.31 -3.71
N SER A 14 -2.10 6.12 -3.39
CA SER A 14 -2.66 6.32 -2.03
C SER A 14 -3.04 5.01 -1.33
N TYR A 15 -3.53 4.03 -2.08
CA TYR A 15 -3.86 2.68 -1.56
C TYR A 15 -2.65 1.93 -0.99
N GLN A 16 -1.48 2.02 -1.63
CA GLN A 16 -0.27 1.37 -1.13
C GLN A 16 0.24 2.05 0.13
N PHE A 17 0.18 3.39 0.19
CA PHE A 17 0.55 4.15 1.39
C PHE A 17 -0.31 3.76 2.59
N ILE A 18 -1.64 3.74 2.41
CA ILE A 18 -2.58 3.34 3.45
C ILE A 18 -2.31 1.89 3.91
N ALA A 19 -2.03 0.97 2.97
CA ALA A 19 -1.70 -0.40 3.31
C ALA A 19 -0.42 -0.53 4.14
N VAL A 20 0.63 0.24 3.82
CA VAL A 20 1.88 0.25 4.60
C VAL A 20 1.63 0.79 6.01
N VAL A 21 0.93 1.92 6.14
CA VAL A 21 0.59 2.48 7.45
C VAL A 21 -0.26 1.50 8.26
N GLY A 22 -1.23 0.84 7.63
CA GLY A 22 -2.07 -0.19 8.23
C GLY A 22 -1.26 -1.40 8.73
N LEU A 23 -0.28 -1.87 7.97
CA LEU A 23 0.65 -2.94 8.40
C LEU A 23 1.49 -2.51 9.60
N VAL A 24 2.04 -1.30 9.59
CA VAL A 24 2.82 -0.77 10.72
C VAL A 24 1.97 -0.72 11.99
N MET A 25 0.75 -0.19 11.90
CA MET A 25 -0.16 -0.14 13.05
C MET A 25 -0.59 -1.54 13.52
N THR A 26 -0.75 -2.49 12.59
CA THR A 26 -1.06 -3.89 12.92
C THR A 26 0.11 -4.56 13.67
N LEU A 27 1.36 -4.30 13.26
CA LEU A 27 2.55 -4.78 13.95
C LEU A 27 2.64 -4.21 15.37
N VAL A 28 2.40 -2.90 15.54
CA VAL A 28 2.37 -2.26 16.86
C VAL A 28 1.29 -2.90 17.75
N ALA A 29 0.09 -3.10 17.22
CA ALA A 29 -0.99 -3.76 17.94
C ALA A 29 -0.66 -5.22 18.29
N HIS A 30 0.04 -5.95 17.41
CA HIS A 30 0.52 -7.31 17.71
C HIS A 30 1.51 -7.31 18.87
N ALA A 31 2.46 -6.37 18.88
CA ALA A 31 3.41 -6.25 19.97
C ALA A 31 2.72 -5.94 21.31
N ILE A 32 1.69 -5.09 21.30
CA ILE A 32 0.87 -4.81 22.49
C ILE A 32 0.13 -6.06 22.95
N LEU A 33 -0.43 -6.84 22.03
CA LEU A 33 -1.14 -8.09 22.34
C LEU A 33 -0.21 -9.15 22.96
N GLU A 34 1.02 -9.28 22.43
CA GLU A 34 2.05 -10.15 23.00
C GLU A 34 2.43 -9.72 24.42
N ILE A 35 2.64 -8.41 24.66
CA ILE A 35 2.92 -7.88 26.00
C ILE A 35 1.73 -8.11 26.95
N ALA A 36 0.50 -8.00 26.44
CA ALA A 36 -0.73 -8.26 27.20
C ALA A 36 -1.08 -9.76 27.32
N ASN A 37 -0.28 -10.65 26.73
CA ASN A 37 -0.50 -12.10 26.69
C ASN A 37 -1.90 -12.49 26.15
N LYS A 38 -2.41 -11.72 25.19
CA LYS A 38 -3.72 -11.91 24.56
C LYS A 38 -3.56 -12.39 23.13
N HIS A 39 -3.97 -13.63 22.87
CA HIS A 39 -3.97 -14.18 21.51
C HIS A 39 -5.36 -14.07 20.88
N ILE A 40 -5.46 -13.36 19.76
CA ILE A 40 -6.68 -13.28 18.95
C ILE A 40 -6.42 -14.03 17.65
N ALA A 41 -7.08 -15.19 17.47
CA ALA A 41 -6.84 -16.05 16.32
C ALA A 41 -7.12 -15.36 14.96
N SER A 42 -8.07 -14.42 14.92
CA SER A 42 -8.40 -13.64 13.72
C SER A 42 -7.44 -12.47 13.47
N PHE A 43 -6.47 -12.20 14.34
CA PHE A 43 -5.55 -11.07 14.18
C PHE A 43 -4.67 -11.22 12.94
N ASN A 44 -4.36 -12.46 12.55
CA ASN A 44 -3.66 -12.77 11.29
C ASN A 44 -4.44 -12.35 10.04
N ALA A 45 -5.77 -12.25 10.11
CA ALA A 45 -6.59 -11.76 9.00
C ALA A 45 -6.33 -10.27 8.70
N LEU A 46 -5.88 -9.48 9.69
CA LEU A 46 -5.53 -8.08 9.49
C LEU A 46 -4.29 -7.95 8.58
N TYR A 47 -3.29 -8.79 8.78
CA TYR A 47 -2.12 -8.85 7.89
C TYR A 47 -2.51 -9.24 6.46
N ALA A 48 -3.35 -10.26 6.32
CA ALA A 48 -3.85 -10.68 5.00
C ALA A 48 -4.66 -9.57 4.31
N CYS A 49 -5.49 -8.84 5.07
CA CYS A 49 -6.26 -7.70 4.57
C CYS A 49 -5.35 -6.61 4.01
N TRP A 50 -4.37 -6.14 4.80
CA TRP A 50 -3.46 -5.09 4.36
C TRP A 50 -2.56 -5.54 3.20
N LEU A 51 -2.12 -6.80 3.20
CA LEU A 51 -1.39 -7.37 2.07
C LEU A 51 -2.24 -7.37 0.79
N GLY A 52 -3.52 -7.73 0.90
CA GLY A 52 -4.48 -7.68 -0.21
C GLY A 52 -4.65 -6.26 -0.76
N VAL A 53 -4.85 -5.26 0.12
CA VAL A 53 -4.95 -3.85 -0.28
C VAL A 53 -3.66 -3.37 -0.96
N PHE A 54 -2.50 -3.76 -0.44
CA PHE A 54 -1.21 -3.43 -1.04
C PHE A 54 -1.07 -4.02 -2.45
N ILE A 55 -1.42 -5.31 -2.63
CA ILE A 55 -1.37 -5.99 -3.93
C ILE A 55 -2.33 -5.32 -4.92
N ILE A 56 -3.56 -5.01 -4.51
CA ILE A 56 -4.54 -4.31 -5.37
C ILE A 56 -4.01 -2.93 -5.76
N GLY A 57 -3.49 -2.18 -4.79
CA GLY A 57 -2.85 -0.89 -5.04
C GLY A 57 -1.64 -1.00 -5.98
N ALA A 58 -0.87 -2.08 -5.91
CA ALA A 58 0.23 -2.39 -6.82
C ALA A 58 -0.23 -2.67 -8.25
N ILE A 59 -1.31 -3.46 -8.41
CA ILE A 59 -1.92 -3.74 -9.71
C ILE A 59 -2.45 -2.46 -10.35
N ILE A 60 -3.21 -1.63 -9.60
CA ILE A 60 -3.73 -0.35 -10.08
C ILE A 60 -2.57 0.55 -10.51
N ASN A 61 -1.51 0.64 -9.69
CA ASN A 61 -0.35 1.46 -10.01
C ASN A 61 0.37 0.99 -11.29
N PHE A 62 0.47 -0.33 -11.49
CA PHE A 62 1.10 -0.92 -12.67
C PHE A 62 0.28 -0.68 -13.96
N ASN A 63 -1.05 -0.75 -13.85
CA ASN A 63 -1.95 -0.50 -14.97
C ASN A 63 -2.12 0.99 -15.30
N THR A 64 -1.71 1.89 -14.40
CA THR A 64 -1.72 3.32 -14.66
C THR A 64 -0.54 3.66 -15.58
N LYS A 65 -0.81 3.83 -16.89
CA LYS A 65 0.18 4.31 -17.86
C LYS A 65 0.61 5.74 -17.51
N PRO A 66 1.87 6.13 -17.74
CA PRO A 66 2.36 7.48 -17.45
C PRO A 66 1.89 8.60 -18.41
N ASP A 67 0.89 8.39 -19.28
CA ASP A 67 0.63 9.29 -20.42
C ASP A 67 -0.61 10.22 -20.34
N ASP A 68 -1.32 10.32 -19.22
CA ASP A 68 -2.56 11.15 -19.16
C ASP A 68 -2.55 12.22 -18.05
N HIS A 69 -1.38 12.76 -17.71
CA HIS A 69 -1.27 13.98 -16.88
C HIS A 69 -0.72 15.17 -17.68
N GLY A 70 -0.99 15.19 -18.99
CA GLY A 70 -0.67 16.27 -19.92
C GLY A 70 -1.88 17.14 -20.30
N HIS A 71 -2.76 17.47 -19.36
CA HIS A 71 -3.78 18.51 -19.58
C HIS A 71 -3.29 19.84 -19.04
N HIS A 72 -2.37 20.48 -19.75
CA HIS A 72 -2.18 21.92 -19.64
C HIS A 72 -2.66 22.58 -20.93
N HIS A 73 -3.78 23.30 -20.77
CA HIS A 73 -4.40 24.18 -21.74
C HIS A 73 -3.39 25.19 -22.30
N HIS A 74 -3.18 25.19 -23.62
CA HIS A 74 -2.72 26.38 -24.32
C HIS A 74 -3.80 26.75 -25.34
N HIS A 75 -4.57 27.77 -24.96
CA HIS A 75 -5.48 28.49 -25.86
C HIS A 75 -4.66 29.13 -26.98
N HIS A 76 -5.22 29.06 -28.20
CA HIS A 76 -4.78 29.77 -29.40
C HIS A 76 -5.06 31.27 -29.27
#